data_AF-A0A7J2YXP9-F1
#
_entry.id   AF-A0A7J2YXP9-F1
#
_cell.length_a   1.000
_cell.length_b   1.000
_cell.length_c   1.000
_cell.angle_alpha   90.00
_cell.angle_beta   90.00
_cell.angle_gamma   90.00
#
_symmetry.space_group_name_H-M   'P 1'
#
loop_
_entity.id
_entity.type
_entity.pdbx_description
1 polymer ?
#
loop_
_entity_poly.entity_id
_entity_poly.type
_entity_poly.pdbx_seq_one_letter_code
_entity_poly.pdbx_strand_id
1 'polypeptide(L)'
;MSQKTLTQKLSTWQPQGIPMSEEECAQYRTLIRQSIFSAWREKCRASTLQEIYVDVVRRVKELISTGDWPFVQYPRSKRTIDRRVNETAQPSLYPKGVVMVVAVSSGIYAPNPQLFMFKQEPKKR
;
A
#
# COMPACT_ATOMS: atom_id res chain seq x y z
N MET A 1 -1.53 -44.02 32.73
CA MET A 1 -0.67 -43.01 32.09
C MET A 1 -1.16 -42.81 30.66
N SER A 2 -2.08 -41.88 30.43
CA SER A 2 -1.88 -40.49 29.94
C SER A 2 -2.23 -40.38 28.46
N GLN A 3 -3.54 -40.36 28.15
CA GLN A 3 -4.12 -39.97 26.86
C GLN A 3 -4.00 -38.45 26.59
N LYS A 4 -3.14 -37.72 27.33
CA LYS A 4 -3.11 -36.24 27.35
C LYS A 4 -2.22 -35.60 26.27
N THR A 5 -1.56 -36.38 25.42
CA THR A 5 -0.51 -35.85 24.52
C THR A 5 -0.97 -35.54 23.10
N LEU A 6 -2.19 -35.93 22.69
CA LEU A 6 -2.69 -35.70 21.33
C LEU A 6 -3.51 -34.41 21.18
N THR A 7 -4.00 -33.83 22.28
CA THR A 7 -4.91 -32.65 22.24
C THR A 7 -4.18 -31.30 22.23
N GLN A 8 -2.85 -31.25 22.44
CA GLN A 8 -2.12 -29.98 22.56
C GLN A 8 -1.64 -29.38 21.23
N LYS A 9 -1.51 -30.16 20.15
CA LYS A 9 -0.97 -29.68 18.86
C LYS A 9 -2.00 -29.09 17.89
N LEU A 10 -3.29 -29.09 18.23
CA LEU A 10 -4.34 -28.49 17.39
C LEU A 10 -4.66 -27.02 17.75
N SER A 11 -4.08 -26.47 18.84
CA SER A 11 -4.44 -25.14 19.33
C SER A 11 -3.65 -23.96 18.71
N THR A 12 -2.68 -24.23 17.84
CA THR A 12 -1.82 -23.19 17.23
C THR A 12 -1.92 -23.12 15.71
N TRP A 13 -2.94 -23.72 15.09
CA TRP A 13 -3.23 -23.43 13.69
C TRP A 13 -3.83 -22.03 13.60
N GLN A 14 -2.97 -21.03 13.40
CA GLN A 14 -3.41 -19.73 12.93
C GLN A 14 -3.77 -19.91 11.45
N PRO A 15 -4.97 -19.48 10.98
CA PRO A 15 -5.24 -19.44 9.55
C PRO A 15 -4.16 -18.58 8.90
N GLN A 16 -3.27 -19.22 8.13
CA GLN A 16 -2.34 -18.52 7.26
C GLN A 16 -3.22 -17.64 6.36
N GLY A 17 -3.13 -16.32 6.53
CA GLY A 17 -3.95 -15.40 5.76
C GLY A 17 -3.80 -15.69 4.27
N ILE A 18 -4.90 -15.64 3.51
CA ILE A 18 -4.91 -15.97 2.09
C ILE A 18 -3.77 -15.21 1.40
N PRO A 19 -2.78 -15.90 0.80
CA PRO A 19 -1.66 -15.23 0.14
C PRO A 19 -2.18 -14.32 -0.96
N MET A 20 -1.59 -13.14 -1.04
CA MET A 20 -1.96 -12.13 -2.04
C MET A 20 -1.31 -12.50 -3.37
N SER A 21 -2.06 -12.46 -4.47
CA SER A 21 -1.46 -12.58 -5.80
C SER A 21 -0.58 -11.35 -6.08
N GLU A 22 0.42 -11.48 -6.95
CA GLU A 22 1.26 -10.32 -7.30
C GLU A 22 0.44 -9.21 -7.98
N GLU A 23 -0.61 -9.58 -8.70
CA GLU A 23 -1.56 -8.65 -9.31
C GLU A 23 -2.33 -7.85 -8.25
N GLU A 24 -2.82 -8.51 -7.20
CA GLU A 24 -3.48 -7.83 -6.07
C GLU A 24 -2.49 -6.91 -5.34
N CYS A 25 -1.26 -7.37 -5.12
CA CYS A 25 -0.19 -6.53 -4.56
C CYS A 25 0.04 -5.27 -5.41
N ALA A 26 0.14 -5.43 -6.74
CA ALA A 26 0.35 -4.32 -7.66
C ALA A 26 -0.81 -3.32 -7.64
N GLN A 27 -2.05 -3.79 -7.58
CA GLN A 27 -3.22 -2.92 -7.52
C GLN A 27 -3.27 -2.12 -6.21
N TYR A 28 -2.98 -2.75 -5.07
CA TYR A 28 -2.84 -2.02 -3.80
C TYR A 28 -1.74 -0.96 -3.87
N ARG A 29 -0.57 -1.29 -4.44
CA ARG A 29 0.52 -0.31 -4.63
C ARG A 29 0.09 0.86 -5.50
N THR A 30 -0.75 0.64 -6.51
CA THR A 30 -1.32 1.71 -7.34
C THR A 30 -2.26 2.61 -6.54
N LEU A 31 -3.20 2.04 -5.79
CA LEU A 31 -4.11 2.82 -4.94
C LEU A 31 -3.36 3.62 -3.87
N ILE A 32 -2.34 3.03 -3.25
CA ILE A 32 -1.48 3.70 -2.27
C ILE A 32 -0.78 4.91 -2.89
N ARG A 33 -0.15 4.75 -4.06
CA ARG A 33 0.49 5.87 -4.77
C ARG A 33 -0.52 6.98 -5.05
N GLN A 34 -1.68 6.63 -5.61
CA GLN A 34 -2.73 7.62 -5.89
C GLN A 34 -3.20 8.34 -4.62
N SER A 35 -3.36 7.63 -3.52
CA SER A 35 -3.74 8.20 -2.22
C SER A 35 -2.74 9.26 -1.76
N ILE A 36 -1.44 8.93 -1.79
CA ILE A 36 -0.35 9.83 -1.39
C ILE A 36 -0.27 11.06 -2.30
N PHE A 37 -0.39 10.87 -3.61
CA PHE A 37 -0.38 11.99 -4.57
C PHE A 37 -1.62 12.88 -4.45
N SER A 38 -2.82 12.32 -4.23
CA SER A 38 -4.05 13.10 -4.02
C SER A 38 -3.92 13.95 -2.76
N ALA A 39 -3.51 13.32 -1.65
CA ALA A 39 -3.32 14.02 -0.38
C ALA A 39 -2.27 15.14 -0.49
N TRP A 40 -1.15 14.88 -1.19
CA TRP A 40 -0.15 15.91 -1.45
C TRP A 40 -0.71 17.07 -2.30
N ARG A 41 -1.46 16.77 -3.36
CA ARG A 41 -2.07 17.78 -4.23
C ARG A 41 -3.10 18.64 -3.50
N GLU A 42 -3.92 18.03 -2.65
CA GLU A 42 -5.02 18.70 -1.95
C GLU A 42 -4.56 19.46 -0.70
N LYS A 43 -3.63 18.88 0.06
CA LYS A 43 -3.25 19.36 1.39
C LYS A 43 -1.83 19.92 1.45
N CYS A 44 -1.06 19.82 0.36
CA CYS A 44 0.35 20.24 0.29
C CYS A 44 1.23 19.64 1.41
N ARG A 45 0.93 18.41 1.84
CA ARG A 45 1.69 17.74 2.91
C ARG A 45 1.80 16.23 2.73
N ALA A 46 2.77 15.66 3.42
CA ALA A 46 2.96 14.22 3.53
C ALA A 46 1.76 13.55 4.24
N SER A 47 1.55 12.26 3.93
CA SER A 47 0.46 11.43 4.44
C SER A 47 0.97 10.42 5.47
N THR A 48 0.22 10.24 6.54
CA THR A 48 0.50 9.18 7.52
C THR A 48 0.00 7.81 7.04
N LEU A 49 0.54 6.72 7.57
CA LEU A 49 0.04 5.37 7.30
C LEU A 49 -1.46 5.21 7.58
N GLN A 50 -1.97 5.85 8.64
CA GLN A 50 -3.39 5.79 8.98
C GLN A 50 -4.27 6.46 7.94
N GLU A 51 -3.86 7.63 7.43
CA GLU A 51 -4.59 8.34 6.38
C GLU A 51 -4.60 7.54 5.07
N ILE A 52 -3.44 7.00 4.69
CA ILE A 52 -3.30 6.14 3.51
C ILE A 52 -4.21 4.91 3.64
N TYR A 53 -4.20 4.25 4.81
CA TYR A 53 -5.04 3.09 5.07
C TYR A 53 -6.53 3.41 4.90
N VAL A 54 -7.00 4.49 5.54
CA VAL A 54 -8.42 4.88 5.49
C VAL A 54 -8.84 5.18 4.05
N ASP A 55 -8.03 5.93 3.30
CA ASP A 55 -8.33 6.27 1.91
C ASP A 55 -8.31 5.05 0.99
N VAL A 56 -7.32 4.16 1.13
CA VAL A 56 -7.23 2.92 0.34
C VAL A 56 -8.43 2.02 0.62
N VAL A 57 -8.80 1.82 1.88
CA VAL A 57 -9.98 1.00 2.23
C VAL A 57 -11.26 1.60 1.66
N ARG A 58 -11.41 2.93 1.70
CA ARG A 58 -12.54 3.62 1.08
C ARG A 58 -12.60 3.34 -0.42
N ARG A 59 -11.51 3.54 -1.15
CA ARG A 59 -11.45 3.28 -2.60
C ARG A 59 -11.72 1.82 -2.95
N VAL A 60 -11.18 0.87 -2.19
CA VAL A 60 -11.45 -0.56 -2.42
C VAL A 60 -12.94 -0.86 -2.20
N LYS A 61 -13.58 -0.30 -1.17
CA LYS A 61 -15.03 -0.45 -0.97
C LYS A 61 -15.84 0.14 -2.12
N GLU A 62 -15.44 1.31 -2.62
CA GLU A 62 -16.07 1.94 -3.78
C GLU A 62 -15.93 1.03 -5.03
N LEU A 63 -14.72 0.54 -5.33
CA LEU A 63 -14.49 -0.38 -6.46
C LEU A 63 -15.24 -1.71 -6.31
N ILE A 64 -15.38 -2.23 -5.09
CA ILE A 64 -16.22 -3.42 -4.85
C ILE A 64 -17.69 -3.10 -5.15
N SER A 65 -18.18 -1.93 -4.73
CA SER A 65 -19.57 -1.54 -4.94
C SER A 65 -19.94 -1.33 -6.42
N THR A 66 -18.97 -0.94 -7.25
CA THR A 66 -19.15 -0.78 -8.70
C THR A 66 -18.85 -2.04 -9.50
N GLY A 67 -18.27 -3.08 -8.87
CA GLY A 67 -17.82 -4.30 -9.54
C GLY A 67 -16.47 -4.17 -10.25
N ASP A 68 -15.78 -3.03 -10.10
CA ASP A 68 -14.48 -2.77 -10.71
C ASP A 68 -13.30 -3.35 -9.91
N TRP A 69 -13.56 -3.88 -8.71
CA TRP A 69 -12.55 -4.58 -7.91
C TRP A 69 -12.45 -6.04 -8.37
N PRO A 70 -11.35 -6.44 -9.04
CA PRO A 70 -11.28 -7.76 -9.69
C PRO A 70 -10.99 -8.90 -8.71
N PHE A 71 -10.82 -8.61 -7.42
CA PHE A 71 -10.46 -9.59 -6.40
C PHE A 71 -11.66 -9.90 -5.50
N VAL A 72 -11.88 -11.18 -5.20
CA VAL A 72 -13.06 -11.70 -4.49
C VAL A 72 -13.10 -11.32 -2.99
N GLN A 73 -12.27 -10.38 -2.55
CA GLN A 73 -11.99 -10.14 -1.14
C GLN A 73 -12.30 -8.72 -0.69
N TYR A 74 -12.79 -8.63 0.55
CA TYR A 74 -12.87 -7.39 1.32
C TYR A 74 -11.52 -6.68 1.40
N PRO A 75 -11.52 -5.35 1.71
CA PRO A 75 -10.29 -4.62 1.96
C PRO A 75 -9.38 -5.34 2.96
N ARG A 76 -8.09 -5.43 2.63
CA ARG A 76 -7.11 -6.14 3.46
C ARG A 76 -6.86 -5.42 4.79
N SER A 77 -6.26 -6.15 5.73
CA SER A 77 -5.91 -5.62 7.05
C SER A 77 -4.98 -4.40 6.95
N LYS A 78 -5.01 -3.54 7.97
CA LYS A 78 -4.08 -2.40 8.07
C LYS A 78 -2.62 -2.84 7.93
N ARG A 79 -2.21 -3.92 8.61
CA ARG A 79 -0.84 -4.44 8.55
C ARG A 79 -0.45 -4.86 7.13
N THR A 80 -1.37 -5.42 6.37
CA THR A 80 -1.15 -5.80 4.98
C THR A 80 -0.92 -4.56 4.12
N ILE A 81 -1.77 -3.54 4.25
CA ILE A 81 -1.66 -2.28 3.51
C ILE A 81 -0.37 -1.56 3.89
N ASP A 82 -0.06 -1.41 5.18
CA ASP A 82 1.19 -0.78 5.66
C ASP A 82 2.43 -1.45 5.05
N ARG A 83 2.45 -2.79 4.96
CA ARG A 83 3.54 -3.52 4.29
C ARG A 83 3.65 -3.14 2.81
N ARG A 84 2.53 -3.00 2.11
CA ARG A 84 2.51 -2.54 0.71
C ARG A 84 2.96 -1.08 0.58
N VAL A 85 2.67 -0.22 1.57
CA VAL A 85 3.19 1.17 1.58
C VAL A 85 4.71 1.17 1.66
N ASN A 86 5.31 0.35 2.51
CA ASN A 86 6.76 0.25 2.58
C ASN A 86 7.36 -0.19 1.24
N GLU A 87 6.71 -1.13 0.56
CA GLU A 87 7.13 -1.60 -0.77
C GLU A 87 7.08 -0.51 -1.84
N THR A 88 6.07 0.38 -1.84
CA THR A 88 6.00 1.45 -2.86
C THR A 88 7.17 2.43 -2.78
N ALA A 89 7.86 2.49 -1.64
CA ALA A 89 9.08 3.26 -1.43
C ALA A 89 10.38 2.45 -1.65
N GLN A 90 10.31 1.16 -1.99
CA GLN A 90 11.50 0.34 -2.25
C GLN A 90 12.05 0.57 -3.68
N PRO A 91 13.34 0.93 -3.83
CA PRO A 91 13.95 1.12 -5.15
C PRO A 91 13.94 -0.12 -6.05
N SER A 92 13.96 -1.32 -5.47
CA SER A 92 13.96 -2.59 -6.21
C SER A 92 12.74 -2.79 -7.12
N LEU A 93 11.61 -2.14 -6.81
CA LEU A 93 10.41 -2.17 -7.65
C LEU A 93 10.46 -1.20 -8.83
N TYR A 94 11.51 -0.38 -8.95
CA TYR A 94 11.65 0.63 -9.99
C TYR A 94 12.98 0.44 -10.73
N PRO A 95 13.03 -0.40 -11.78
CA PRO A 95 14.26 -0.71 -12.52
C PRO A 95 14.95 0.52 -13.14
N LYS A 96 14.20 1.60 -13.38
CA LYS A 96 14.70 2.88 -13.89
C LYS A 96 15.18 3.84 -12.77
N GLY A 97 15.22 3.37 -11.52
CA GLY A 97 15.86 4.05 -10.39
C GLY A 97 15.04 5.12 -9.67
N VAL A 98 13.97 5.65 -10.27
CA VAL A 98 13.16 6.71 -9.64
C VAL A 98 11.92 6.12 -8.96
N VAL A 99 11.97 6.03 -7.63
CA VAL A 99 10.79 5.68 -6.81
C VAL A 99 9.74 6.78 -6.92
N MET A 100 8.46 6.40 -6.92
CA MET A 100 7.37 7.38 -7.00
C MET A 100 7.05 8.06 -5.66
N VAL A 101 7.33 7.35 -4.56
CA VAL A 101 7.00 7.74 -3.20
C VAL A 101 8.24 7.56 -2.35
N VAL A 102 8.43 8.45 -1.38
CA VAL A 102 9.51 8.39 -0.39
C VAL A 102 8.92 8.39 1.02
N ALA A 103 9.58 7.66 1.93
CA ALA A 103 9.33 7.78 3.35
C ALA A 103 10.03 9.06 3.85
N VAL A 104 9.27 10.03 4.36
CA VAL A 104 9.81 11.26 4.94
C VAL A 104 10.27 11.01 6.38
N SER A 105 9.52 10.19 7.10
CA SER A 105 9.86 9.66 8.42
C SER A 105 9.17 8.31 8.64
N SER A 106 9.43 7.66 9.77
CA SER A 106 8.73 6.42 10.12
C SER A 106 7.21 6.62 10.07
N GLY A 107 6.53 5.89 9.18
CA GLY A 107 5.08 5.95 9.01
C GLY A 107 4.53 7.18 8.29
N ILE A 108 5.37 8.02 7.68
CA ILE A 108 4.97 9.22 6.94
C ILE A 108 5.58 9.21 5.54
N TYR A 109 4.73 9.40 4.52
CA TYR A 109 5.07 9.24 3.12
C TYR A 109 4.68 10.45 2.27
N ALA A 110 5.49 10.77 1.27
CA ALA A 110 5.24 11.83 0.31
C ALA A 110 5.61 11.40 -1.12
N PRO A 111 5.07 12.05 -2.15
CA PRO A 111 5.59 11.91 -3.51
C PRO A 111 7.10 12.21 -3.56
N ASN A 112 7.84 11.48 -4.38
CA ASN A 112 9.27 11.77 -4.57
C ASN A 112 9.44 13.16 -5.22
N PRO A 113 10.14 14.11 -4.56
CA PRO A 113 10.36 15.46 -5.10
C PRO A 113 11.01 15.47 -6.50
N GLN A 114 11.85 14.47 -6.82
CA GLN A 114 12.49 14.36 -8.13
C GLN A 114 11.48 14.32 -9.28
N LEU A 115 10.27 13.80 -9.06
CA LEU A 115 9.22 13.73 -10.08
C LEU A 115 8.67 15.10 -10.49
N PHE A 116 8.87 16.14 -9.68
CA PHE A 116 8.38 17.49 -9.95
C PHE A 116 9.46 18.42 -10.49
N MET A 117 10.74 18.09 -10.24
CA MET A 117 11.88 18.90 -10.68
C MET A 117 12.06 18.89 -12.21
N PHE A 118 11.63 17.82 -12.91
CA PHE A 118 11.73 17.71 -14.38
C PHE A 118 10.74 18.58 -15.18
N LYS A 119 9.86 19.37 -14.53
CA LYS A 119 8.92 20.26 -15.24
C LYS A 119 9.41 21.70 -15.42
N GLN A 120 10.60 22.05 -14.93
CA GLN A 120 11.18 23.36 -15.17
C GLN A 120 12.14 23.30 -16.37
N GLU A 121 11.60 23.09 -17.57
CA GLU A 121 12.36 23.46 -18.77
C GLU A 121 12.51 24.99 -18.77
N PRO A 122 13.73 25.53 -19.00
CA PRO A 122 13.89 26.96 -19.15
C PRO A 122 13.09 27.40 -20.37
N LYS A 123 12.15 28.34 -20.19
CA LYS A 123 11.60 29.09 -21.32
C LYS A 123 12.79 29.71 -22.04
N LYS A 124 13.17 29.14 -23.19
CA LYS A 124 14.06 29.81 -24.14
C LYS A 124 13.37 31.13 -24.50
N ARG A 125 13.93 32.22 -23.98
CA ARG A 125 13.63 33.58 -24.42
C ARG A 125 14.38 33.83 -25.72
#